data_AF-A0A0P9DSJ9-F1
#
_entry.id   AF-A0A0P9DSJ9-F1
#
_cell.length_a   1.000
_cell.length_b   1.000
_cell.length_c   1.000
_cell.angle_alpha   90.00
_cell.angle_beta   90.00
_cell.angle_gamma   90.00
#
_symmetry.space_group_name_H-M   'P 1'
#
loop_
_entity.id
_entity.type
_entity.pdbx_description
1 polymer ?
#
loop_
_entity_poly.entity_id
_entity_poly.type
_entity_poly.pdbx_seq_one_letter_code
_entity_poly.pdbx_strand_id
1 'polypeptide(L)'
;MKIEEFIREVETEAGRRSYVKGVQIISQGAYTVKMWINITPELKVQLYHNEKTDTTNFSLLLHDARIYGRNKRKGAWHRHPIERPLEHDVSSEGAKSVTIAQFLEEVDKILIEKKLI
;
A
#
# COMPACT_ATOMS: atom_id res chain seq x y z
N MET A 1 6.21 -10.78 9.11
CA MET A 1 7.23 -10.34 8.13
C MET A 1 8.23 -9.50 8.87
N LYS A 2 9.53 -9.67 8.61
CA LYS A 2 10.56 -8.80 9.20
C LYS A 2 10.62 -7.46 8.46
N ILE A 3 11.09 -6.39 9.11
CA ILE A 3 11.21 -5.08 8.43
C ILE A 3 12.06 -5.16 7.18
N GLU A 4 13.20 -5.85 7.23
CA GLU A 4 14.14 -5.97 6.12
C GLU A 4 13.52 -6.75 4.95
N GLU A 5 12.72 -7.77 5.28
CA GLU A 5 11.96 -8.53 4.30
C GLU A 5 10.89 -7.65 3.62
N PHE A 6 10.16 -6.86 4.40
CA PHE A 6 9.15 -5.92 3.91
C PHE A 6 9.77 -4.88 2.96
N ILE A 7 10.88 -4.25 3.37
CA ILE A 7 11.58 -3.25 2.54
C ILE A 7 11.99 -3.85 1.21
N ARG A 8 12.65 -5.02 1.24
CA ARG A 8 13.11 -5.71 0.04
C ARG A 8 11.96 -6.10 -0.89
N GLU A 9 10.84 -6.56 -0.34
CA GLU A 9 9.64 -6.90 -1.15
C GLU A 9 9.06 -5.64 -1.79
N VAL A 10 8.95 -4.53 -1.05
CA VAL A 10 8.52 -3.23 -1.61
C VAL A 10 9.43 -2.79 -2.75
N GLU A 11 10.75 -2.80 -2.56
CA GLU A 11 11.70 -2.39 -3.58
C GLU A 11 11.65 -3.29 -4.83
N THR A 12 11.55 -4.61 -4.62
CA THR A 12 11.46 -5.59 -5.71
C THR A 12 10.19 -5.39 -6.53
N GLU A 13 9.03 -5.28 -5.88
CA GLU A 13 7.76 -5.13 -6.59
C GLU A 13 7.60 -3.74 -7.22
N ALA A 14 8.12 -2.69 -6.58
CA ALA A 14 8.17 -1.36 -7.17
C ALA A 14 9.05 -1.31 -8.42
N GLY A 15 10.22 -1.98 -8.40
CA GLY A 15 11.16 -2.03 -9.52
C GLY A 15 10.63 -2.71 -10.78
N ARG A 16 9.55 -3.49 -10.67
CA ARG A 16 8.87 -4.12 -11.81
C ARG A 16 7.93 -3.19 -12.58
N ARG A 17 7.69 -1.97 -12.10
CA ARG A 17 6.69 -1.04 -12.62
C ARG A 17 7.35 0.18 -13.27
N SER A 18 7.13 0.35 -14.57
CA SER A 18 7.77 1.42 -15.37
C SER A 18 7.33 2.84 -14.99
N TYR A 19 6.16 2.99 -14.36
CA TYR A 19 5.64 4.28 -13.91
C TYR A 19 6.25 4.74 -12.58
N VAL A 20 6.93 3.85 -11.83
CA VAL A 20 7.53 4.19 -10.54
C VAL A 20 8.76 5.06 -10.75
N LYS A 21 8.82 6.19 -10.04
CA LYS A 21 9.94 7.15 -10.07
C LYS A 21 10.96 6.92 -8.97
N GLY A 22 10.57 6.21 -7.91
CA GLY A 22 11.47 5.83 -6.83
C GLY A 22 10.74 5.33 -5.60
N VAL A 23 11.50 4.74 -4.69
CA VAL A 23 11.04 4.28 -3.39
C VAL A 23 11.78 5.07 -2.30
N GLN A 24 11.08 5.48 -1.26
CA GLN A 24 11.64 6.27 -0.16
C GLN A 24 11.19 5.70 1.18
N ILE A 25 12.13 5.54 2.11
CA ILE A 25 11.82 5.29 3.52
C ILE A 25 11.51 6.64 4.17
N ILE A 26 10.28 6.80 4.66
CA ILE A 26 9.79 8.04 5.28
C ILE A 26 10.07 8.05 6.78
N SER A 27 9.96 6.88 7.41
CA SER A 27 10.27 6.70 8.81
C SER A 27 10.58 5.24 9.07
N GLN A 28 11.60 4.98 9.87
CA GLN A 28 11.96 3.65 10.34
C GLN A 28 12.26 3.72 11.83
N GLY A 29 11.67 2.79 12.57
CA GLY A 29 11.94 2.55 13.98
C GLY A 29 12.31 1.08 14.19
N ALA A 30 12.56 0.68 15.44
CA ALA A 30 13.02 -0.67 15.75
C ALA A 30 12.09 -1.79 15.26
N TYR A 31 10.77 -1.54 15.19
CA TYR A 31 9.76 -2.52 14.79
C TYR A 31 8.81 -2.00 13.70
N THR A 32 9.08 -0.83 13.13
CA THR A 32 8.16 -0.17 12.21
C THR A 32 8.89 0.43 11.03
N VAL A 33 8.28 0.36 9.85
CA VAL A 33 8.74 1.09 8.67
C VAL A 33 7.54 1.72 7.96
N LYS A 34 7.73 2.94 7.46
CA LYS A 34 6.82 3.63 6.54
C LYS A 34 7.61 3.99 5.29
N MET A 35 7.07 3.64 4.13
CA MET A 35 7.68 3.85 2.82
C MET A 35 6.69 4.52 1.87
N TRP A 36 7.22 5.29 0.92
CA TRP A 36 6.51 5.77 -0.25
C TRP A 36 7.10 5.15 -1.51
N ILE A 37 6.22 4.71 -2.42
CA ILE A 37 6.53 4.48 -3.82
C ILE A 37 5.97 5.69 -4.58
N ASN A 38 6.87 6.48 -5.18
CA ASN A 38 6.53 7.72 -5.86
C ASN A 38 6.16 7.43 -7.33
N ILE A 39 5.03 7.97 -7.79
CA ILE A 39 4.55 7.84 -9.18
C ILE A 39 4.57 9.22 -9.86
N THR A 40 3.89 10.20 -9.27
CA THR A 40 3.98 11.63 -9.61
C THR A 40 4.14 12.45 -8.32
N PRO A 41 4.34 13.78 -8.37
CA PRO A 41 4.35 14.60 -7.16
C PRO A 41 3.07 14.49 -6.33
N GLU A 42 1.92 14.28 -6.98
CA GLU A 42 0.59 14.21 -6.36
C GLU A 42 0.15 12.77 -6.07
N LEU A 43 0.74 11.78 -6.74
CA LEU A 43 0.31 10.39 -6.71
C LEU A 43 1.41 9.46 -6.18
N LYS A 44 1.10 8.75 -5.11
CA LYS A 44 2.05 7.84 -4.45
C LYS A 44 1.35 6.69 -3.76
N VAL A 45 2.04 5.57 -3.62
CA VAL A 45 1.63 4.48 -2.75
C VAL A 45 2.37 4.63 -1.42
N GLN A 46 1.61 4.70 -0.33
CA GLN A 46 2.17 4.61 1.02
C GLN A 46 2.03 3.18 1.53
N LEU A 47 3.13 2.63 2.05
CA LEU A 47 3.14 1.35 2.74
C LEU A 47 3.68 1.53 4.16
N TYR A 48 3.05 0.88 5.11
CA TYR A 48 3.49 0.83 6.51
C TYR A 48 3.43 -0.59 7.01
N HIS A 49 4.43 -0.99 7.78
CA HIS A 49 4.45 -2.25 8.49
C HIS A 49 4.94 -2.07 9.92
N ASN A 50 4.33 -2.81 10.84
CA ASN A 50 4.76 -2.95 12.21
C ASN A 50 4.92 -4.44 12.52
N GLU A 51 6.18 -4.87 12.64
CA GLU A 51 6.54 -6.27 12.86
C GLU A 51 5.94 -6.81 14.16
N LYS A 52 6.00 -6.02 15.24
CA LYS A 52 5.59 -6.46 16.59
C LYS A 52 4.08 -6.69 16.71
N THR A 53 3.29 -5.87 16.03
CA THR A 53 1.82 -5.91 16.11
C THR A 53 1.16 -6.57 14.90
N ASP A 54 1.95 -6.96 13.91
CA ASP A 54 1.48 -7.46 12.61
C ASP A 54 0.47 -6.51 11.94
N THR A 55 0.67 -5.20 12.18
CA THR A 55 -0.15 -4.14 11.57
C THR A 55 0.47 -3.74 10.24
N THR A 56 -0.35 -3.68 9.20
CA THR A 56 0.07 -3.28 7.85
C THR A 56 -0.94 -2.29 7.28
N ASN A 57 -0.48 -1.25 6.62
CA ASN A 57 -1.35 -0.28 5.95
C ASN A 57 -0.78 0.01 4.56
N PHE A 58 -1.57 -0.31 3.54
CA PHE A 58 -1.29 -0.02 2.15
C PHE A 58 -2.33 0.98 1.66
N SER A 59 -1.87 2.10 1.10
CA SER A 59 -2.75 3.16 0.65
C SER A 59 -2.25 3.76 -0.66
N LEU A 60 -3.14 3.92 -1.63
CA LEU A 60 -2.92 4.80 -2.78
C LEU A 60 -3.38 6.20 -2.40
N LEU A 61 -2.47 7.18 -2.52
CA LEU A 61 -2.70 8.57 -2.15
C LEU A 61 -2.69 9.44 -3.40
N LEU A 62 -3.71 10.29 -3.56
CA LEU A 62 -3.77 11.36 -4.56
C LEU A 62 -3.95 12.68 -3.82
N HIS A 63 -3.05 13.65 -4.06
CA HIS A 63 -2.98 14.92 -3.32
C HIS A 63 -2.99 14.70 -1.79
N ASP A 64 -2.18 13.73 -1.32
CA ASP A 64 -2.07 13.31 0.09
C ASP A 64 -3.35 12.72 0.72
N ALA A 65 -4.45 12.62 -0.02
CA ALA A 65 -5.67 11.96 0.41
C ALA A 65 -5.68 10.49 -0.04
N ARG A 66 -6.07 9.58 0.86
CA ARG A 66 -6.26 8.17 0.50
C ARG A 66 -7.45 8.04 -0.44
N ILE A 67 -7.18 7.51 -1.63
CA ILE A 67 -8.22 7.14 -2.59
C ILE A 67 -8.46 5.64 -2.63
N TYR A 68 -7.54 4.80 -2.15
CA TYR A 68 -7.73 3.34 -2.06
C TYR A 68 -6.81 2.76 -0.98
N GLY A 69 -7.14 1.60 -0.41
CA GLY A 69 -6.21 0.93 0.49
C GLY A 69 -6.60 -0.47 0.97
N ARG A 70 -5.61 -1.17 1.52
CA ARG A 70 -5.73 -2.47 2.18
C ARG A 70 -4.98 -2.40 3.51
N ASN A 71 -5.68 -2.70 4.59
CA ASN A 71 -5.13 -2.58 5.93
C ASN A 71 -5.30 -3.87 6.70
N LYS A 72 -4.25 -4.26 7.41
CA LYS A 72 -4.25 -5.35 8.40
C LYS A 72 -4.10 -4.76 9.79
N ARG A 73 -5.05 -5.05 10.68
CA ARG A 73 -4.98 -4.70 12.10
C ARG A 73 -5.29 -5.92 12.94
N LYS A 74 -4.38 -6.29 13.85
CA LYS A 74 -4.52 -7.48 14.72
C LYS A 74 -4.87 -8.76 13.93
N GLY A 75 -4.19 -8.97 12.79
CA GLY A 75 -4.43 -10.13 11.92
C GLY A 75 -5.59 -9.99 10.93
N ALA A 76 -6.53 -9.07 11.15
CA ALA A 76 -7.71 -8.89 10.30
C ALA A 76 -7.47 -7.86 9.19
N TRP A 77 -7.73 -8.28 7.95
CA TRP A 77 -7.68 -7.39 6.78
C TRP A 77 -9.01 -6.68 6.58
N HIS A 78 -8.96 -5.49 6.00
CA HIS A 78 -10.10 -4.79 5.44
C HIS A 78 -9.64 -3.91 4.27
N ARG A 79 -10.59 -3.58 3.39
CA ARG A 79 -10.37 -2.72 2.23
C ARG A 79 -10.96 -1.34 2.47
N HIS A 80 -10.30 -0.34 1.91
CA HIS A 80 -10.84 1.00 1.69
C HIS A 80 -11.13 1.15 0.20
N PRO A 81 -12.38 0.98 -0.25
CA PRO A 81 -12.76 0.99 -1.65
C PRO A 81 -12.53 2.36 -2.31
N ILE A 82 -12.35 2.38 -3.62
CA ILE A 82 -12.04 3.62 -4.34
C ILE A 82 -13.22 4.60 -4.41
N GLU A 83 -14.44 4.07 -4.46
CA GLU A 83 -15.66 4.88 -4.48
C GLU A 83 -15.94 5.51 -3.12
N ARG A 84 -15.48 4.87 -2.03
CA ARG A 84 -15.76 5.25 -0.65
C ARG A 84 -14.53 5.04 0.25
N PRO A 85 -13.44 5.83 0.08
CA PRO A 85 -12.14 5.54 0.70
C PRO A 85 -12.09 5.68 2.23
N LEU A 86 -13.13 6.27 2.82
CA LEU A 86 -13.28 6.40 4.27
C LEU A 86 -13.98 5.19 4.91
N GLU A 87 -14.67 4.38 4.13
CA GLU A 87 -15.35 3.19 4.64
C GLU A 87 -14.37 2.03 4.87
N HIS A 88 -14.75 1.12 5.76
CA HIS A 88 -14.08 -0.16 5.97
C HIS A 88 -14.93 -1.27 5.37
N ASP A 89 -14.53 -1.75 4.20
CA ASP A 89 -15.11 -2.95 3.61
C ASP A 89 -14.50 -4.19 4.28
N VAL A 90 -15.32 -4.82 5.13
CA VAL A 90 -15.03 -6.05 5.88
C VAL A 90 -15.79 -7.25 5.31
N SER A 91 -16.35 -7.13 4.11
CA SER A 91 -16.94 -8.27 3.39
C SER A 91 -15.89 -9.35 3.15
N SER A 92 -16.34 -10.53 2.70
CA SER A 92 -15.42 -11.62 2.33
C SER A 92 -14.36 -11.19 1.31
N GLU A 93 -14.66 -10.23 0.42
CA GLU A 93 -13.71 -9.66 -0.53
C GLU A 93 -12.79 -8.62 0.12
N GLY A 94 -13.36 -7.72 0.93
CA GLY A 94 -12.60 -6.68 1.63
C GLY A 94 -11.62 -7.25 2.65
N ALA A 95 -11.99 -8.35 3.30
CA ALA A 95 -11.22 -9.03 4.34
C ALA A 95 -10.20 -10.05 3.82
N LYS A 96 -10.04 -10.22 2.50
CA LYS A 96 -8.99 -11.08 1.94
C LYS A 96 -7.61 -10.56 2.34
N SER A 97 -6.73 -11.49 2.71
CA SER A 97 -5.31 -11.18 2.86
C SER A 97 -4.70 -10.79 1.54
N VAL A 98 -3.86 -9.76 1.54
CA VAL A 98 -3.14 -9.31 0.35
C VAL A 98 -1.63 -9.23 0.63
N THR A 99 -0.83 -9.63 -0.35
CA THR A 99 0.62 -9.38 -0.38
C THR A 99 0.91 -7.98 -0.94
N ILE A 100 2.18 -7.53 -0.88
CA ILE A 100 2.58 -6.27 -1.51
C ILE A 100 2.37 -6.36 -3.03
N ALA A 101 2.76 -7.48 -3.65
CA ALA A 101 2.57 -7.71 -5.08
C ALA A 101 1.09 -7.60 -5.48
N GLN A 102 0.19 -8.29 -4.77
CA GLN A 102 -1.25 -8.26 -5.04
C GLN A 102 -1.85 -6.87 -4.84
N PHE A 103 -1.46 -6.17 -3.79
CA PHE A 103 -1.92 -4.80 -3.57
C PHE A 103 -1.46 -3.88 -4.70
N LEU A 104 -0.21 -4.01 -5.16
CA LEU A 104 0.27 -3.20 -6.27
C LEU A 104 -0.38 -3.57 -7.61
N GLU A 105 -0.78 -4.82 -7.84
CA GLU A 105 -1.63 -5.21 -8.98
C GLU A 105 -3.02 -4.56 -8.93
N GLU A 106 -3.61 -4.44 -7.74
CA GLU A 106 -4.85 -3.69 -7.55
C GLU A 106 -4.65 -2.20 -7.88
N VAL A 107 -3.53 -1.62 -7.44
CA VAL A 107 -3.14 -0.25 -7.79
C VAL A 107 -2.96 -0.11 -9.30
N ASP A 108 -2.26 -1.03 -9.97
CA ASP A 108 -2.04 -1.01 -11.43
C ASP A 108 -3.37 -0.88 -12.18
N LYS A 109 -4.37 -1.69 -11.79
CA LYS A 109 -5.72 -1.65 -12.38
C LYS A 109 -6.39 -0.30 -12.16
N ILE A 110 -6.34 0.23 -10.94
CA ILE A 110 -6.91 1.54 -10.59
C ILE A 110 -6.27 2.65 -11.42
N LEU A 111 -4.94 2.65 -11.55
CA LEU A 111 -4.21 3.68 -12.27
C LEU A 111 -4.65 3.72 -13.74
N ILE A 112 -4.81 2.55 -14.37
CA ILE A 112 -5.27 2.40 -15.76
C ILE A 112 -6.75 2.82 -15.89
N GLU A 113 -7.63 2.27 -15.06
CA GLU A 113 -9.08 2.52 -15.15
C GLU A 113 -9.46 3.98 -14.89
N LYS A 114 -8.73 4.64 -13.98
CA LYS A 114 -8.95 6.05 -13.62
C LYS A 114 -8.08 7.02 -14.43
N LYS A 115 -7.25 6.54 -15.37
CA LYS A 115 -6.34 7.35 -16.20
C LYS A 115 -5.42 8.26 -15.37
N LEU A 116 -4.84 7.68 -14.32
CA LEU A 116 -3.92 8.39 -13.42
C LEU A 116 -2.45 8.25 -13.85
N ILE A 117 -2.17 7.41 -14.84
CA ILE A 117 -0.90 7.25 -15.55
C ILE A 117 -1.15 7.07 -17.04
#